data_AF-A0A259NGB1-F1
#
_entry.id   AF-A0A259NGB1-F1
#
_cell.length_a   1.000
_cell.length_b   1.000
_cell.length_c   1.000
_cell.angle_alpha   90.00
_cell.angle_beta   90.00
_cell.angle_gamma   90.00
#
_symmetry.space_group_name_H-M   'P 1'
#
loop_
_entity.id
_entity.type
_entity.pdbx_description
1 polymer ?
#
loop_
_entity_poly.entity_id
_entity_poly.type
_entity_poly.pdbx_seq_one_letter_code
_entity_poly.pdbx_strand_id
1 'polypeptide(L)'
;MKLNTVAPKEGYTWIRQGIWLFKQNPLGFLMLVFLYVFTAQLAVIIPVIGVFAVLLLTPTLSVGFMTACRQAIQKERIRPMVYLIALQGTPIVRKRILQLGIVYAAMILSLSFILSLLVDFEVILPLLTGDKPITPEVINQIYLILFYGCLL
;
A
#
# COMPACT_ATOMS: atom_id res chain seq x y z
N MET A 1 -21.32 1.06 10.91
CA MET A 1 -20.02 0.58 11.44
C MET A 1 -19.78 1.32 12.76
N LYS A 2 -19.64 0.63 13.89
CA LYS A 2 -19.30 1.29 15.18
C LYS A 2 -17.79 1.46 15.22
N LEU A 3 -17.31 2.70 15.24
CA LEU A 3 -15.89 2.99 15.44
C LEU A 3 -15.52 2.69 16.90
N ASN A 4 -14.44 1.94 17.12
CA ASN A 4 -13.90 1.75 18.47
C ASN A 4 -13.18 3.05 18.89
N THR A 5 -13.83 3.83 19.74
CA THR A 5 -13.23 5.03 20.32
C THR A 5 -12.24 4.63 21.41
N VAL A 6 -10.95 4.94 21.20
CA VAL A 6 -9.87 4.68 22.15
C VAL A 6 -9.33 6.00 22.71
N ALA A 7 -8.79 5.98 23.92
CA ALA A 7 -8.13 7.15 24.49
C ALA A 7 -6.89 7.52 23.65
N PRO A 8 -6.51 8.81 23.54
CA PRO A 8 -5.34 9.23 22.76
C PRO A 8 -4.03 8.52 23.15
N LYS A 9 -3.89 8.12 24.43
CA LYS A 9 -2.75 7.36 24.95
C LYS A 9 -2.55 6.01 24.25
N GLU A 10 -3.63 5.41 23.73
CA GLU A 10 -3.55 4.13 23.03
C GLU A 10 -2.79 4.23 21.69
N GLY A 11 -2.70 5.43 21.09
CA GLY A 11 -1.84 5.63 19.93
C GLY A 11 -0.35 5.43 20.26
N TYR A 12 0.09 5.96 21.40
CA TYR A 12 1.48 5.80 21.85
C TYR A 12 1.79 4.35 22.22
N THR A 13 0.86 3.66 22.89
CA THR A 13 1.04 2.23 23.23
C THR A 13 1.13 1.38 21.97
N TRP A 14 0.32 1.66 20.95
CA TRP A 14 0.35 0.97 19.65
C TRP A 14 1.70 1.12 18.94
N ILE A 15 2.26 2.33 18.87
CA ILE A 15 3.60 2.55 18.28
C ILE A 15 4.66 1.76 19.04
N ARG A 16 4.64 1.80 20.38
CA ARG A 16 5.59 1.04 21.20
C ARG A 16 5.47 -0.47 20.98
N GLN A 17 4.25 -0.98 20.84
CA GLN A 17 3.98 -2.38 20.51
C GLN A 17 4.51 -2.75 19.12
N GLY A 18 4.34 -1.88 18.12
CA GLY A 18 4.90 -2.08 16.78
C GLY A 18 6.42 -2.20 16.79
N ILE A 19 7.12 -1.31 17.51
CA ILE A 19 8.58 -1.37 17.66
C ILE A 19 8.99 -2.65 18.38
N TRP A 20 8.29 -3.01 19.46
CA TRP A 20 8.56 -4.24 20.20
C TRP A 20 8.37 -5.48 19.33
N LEU A 21 7.34 -5.51 18.50
CA LEU A 21 7.02 -6.61 17.60
C LEU A 21 8.10 -6.79 16.53
N PHE A 22 8.53 -5.69 15.91
CA PHE A 22 9.61 -5.72 14.93
C PHE A 22 10.90 -6.30 15.53
N LYS A 23 11.23 -5.92 16.78
CA LYS A 23 12.39 -6.45 17.50
C LYS A 23 12.33 -7.95 17.78
N GLN A 24 11.17 -8.59 17.77
CA GLN A 24 11.07 -10.04 17.96
C GLN A 24 11.64 -10.82 16.77
N ASN A 25 11.49 -10.31 15.54
CA ASN A 25 11.97 -10.99 14.34
C ASN A 25 12.27 -9.99 13.20
N PRO A 26 13.30 -9.14 13.35
CA PRO A 26 13.57 -8.07 12.39
C PRO A 26 13.92 -8.62 11.00
N LEU A 27 14.68 -9.72 10.94
CA LEU A 27 15.05 -10.36 9.68
C LEU A 27 13.84 -10.94 8.94
N GLY A 28 12.88 -11.53 9.65
CA GLY A 28 11.66 -12.05 9.04
C GLY A 28 10.80 -10.94 8.42
N PHE A 29 10.64 -9.81 9.11
CA PHE A 29 9.93 -8.65 8.56
C PHE A 29 10.68 -8.02 7.39
N LEU A 30 12.00 -7.82 7.50
CA LEU A 30 12.82 -7.30 6.39
C LEU A 30 12.71 -8.20 5.17
N MET A 31 12.84 -9.52 5.33
CA MET A 31 12.65 -10.50 4.26
C MET A 31 11.28 -10.32 3.57
N LEU A 32 10.20 -10.15 4.34
CA LEU A 32 8.87 -9.95 3.77
C LEU A 32 8.76 -8.62 3.01
N VAL A 33 9.31 -7.53 3.54
CA VAL A 33 9.35 -6.23 2.84
C VAL A 33 10.14 -6.34 1.54
N PHE A 34 11.33 -6.94 1.58
CA PHE A 34 12.16 -7.14 0.39
C PHE A 34 11.45 -7.99 -0.66
N LEU A 35 10.79 -9.08 -0.24
CA LEU A 35 10.02 -9.92 -1.15
C LEU A 35 8.86 -9.14 -1.79
N TYR A 36 8.16 -8.32 -1.02
CA TYR A 36 7.10 -7.45 -1.52
C TYR A 36 7.64 -6.46 -2.55
N VAL A 37 8.66 -5.67 -2.19
CA VAL A 37 9.25 -4.66 -3.08
C VAL A 37 9.79 -5.32 -4.34
N PHE A 38 10.53 -6.43 -4.22
CA PHE A 38 11.08 -7.15 -5.36
C PHE A 38 9.97 -7.65 -6.30
N THR A 39 8.91 -8.24 -5.76
CA THR A 39 7.78 -8.72 -6.55
C THR A 39 7.01 -7.58 -7.21
N ALA A 40 6.82 -6.46 -6.51
CA ALA A 40 6.19 -5.27 -7.06
C ALA A 40 7.02 -4.70 -8.21
N GLN A 41 8.35 -4.65 -8.08
CA GLN A 41 9.23 -4.19 -9.15
C GLN A 41 9.17 -5.11 -10.38
N LEU A 42 9.15 -6.44 -10.19
CA LEU A 42 8.95 -7.38 -11.29
C LEU A 42 7.58 -7.21 -11.96
N ALA A 43 6.54 -6.94 -11.19
CA ALA A 43 5.21 -6.70 -11.74
C ALA A 43 5.20 -5.47 -12.65
N VAL A 44 5.83 -4.36 -12.23
CA VAL A 44 5.87 -3.10 -13.01
C VAL A 44 6.58 -3.25 -14.36
N ILE A 45 7.49 -4.23 -14.52
CA ILE A 45 8.11 -4.54 -15.82
C ILE A 45 7.06 -4.91 -16.87
N ILE A 46 5.95 -5.54 -16.46
CA ILE A 46 4.84 -5.90 -17.35
C ILE A 46 3.87 -4.71 -17.42
N PRO A 47 3.87 -3.93 -18.51
CA PRO A 47 3.04 -2.73 -18.60
C PRO A 47 1.57 -3.10 -18.48
N VAL A 48 0.78 -2.21 -17.88
CA VAL A 48 -0.66 -2.37 -17.67
C VAL A 48 -0.98 -3.50 -16.67
N ILE A 49 -0.74 -4.76 -17.03
CA ILE A 49 -1.12 -5.94 -16.24
C ILE A 49 -0.47 -5.93 -14.85
N GLY A 50 0.81 -5.56 -14.77
CA GLY A 50 1.55 -5.49 -13.51
C GLY A 50 0.91 -4.56 -12.50
N VAL A 51 0.48 -3.38 -12.96
CA VAL A 51 -0.14 -2.35 -12.10
C VAL A 51 -1.47 -2.87 -11.55
N PHE A 52 -2.34 -3.44 -12.39
CA PHE A 52 -3.61 -4.01 -11.93
C PHE A 52 -3.39 -5.18 -10.97
N ALA A 53 -2.40 -6.04 -11.23
CA ALA A 53 -2.09 -7.17 -10.35
C ALA A 53 -1.67 -6.69 -8.96
N VAL A 54 -0.79 -5.68 -8.87
CA VAL A 54 -0.35 -5.10 -7.59
C VAL A 54 -1.54 -4.49 -6.84
N LEU A 55 -2.40 -3.73 -7.53
CA LEU A 55 -3.58 -3.12 -6.91
C LEU A 55 -4.54 -4.20 -6.36
N LEU A 56 -4.89 -5.19 -7.18
CA LEU A 56 -5.81 -6.27 -6.79
C LEU A 56 -5.26 -7.10 -5.62
N LEU A 57 -3.94 -7.33 -5.58
CA LEU A 57 -3.30 -8.14 -4.55
C LEU A 57 -3.00 -7.37 -3.26
N THR A 58 -3.09 -6.04 -3.26
CA THR A 58 -2.76 -5.20 -2.09
C THR A 58 -3.47 -5.66 -0.81
N PRO A 59 -4.80 -5.92 -0.78
CA PRO A 59 -5.47 -6.41 0.42
C PRO A 59 -4.97 -7.80 0.87
N THR A 60 -4.62 -8.66 -0.09
CA THR A 60 -4.02 -9.98 0.20
C THR A 60 -2.67 -9.82 0.90
N LEU A 61 -1.85 -8.89 0.40
CA LEU A 61 -0.53 -8.58 0.96
C LEU A 61 -0.65 -8.02 2.38
N SER A 62 -1.61 -7.12 2.63
CA SER A 62 -1.90 -6.61 3.98
C SER A 62 -2.26 -7.74 4.94
N VAL A 63 -3.15 -8.65 4.54
CA VAL A 63 -3.52 -9.83 5.37
C VAL A 63 -2.32 -10.74 5.60
N GLY A 64 -1.44 -10.92 4.60
CA GLY A 64 -0.20 -11.66 4.75
C GLY A 64 0.71 -11.06 5.81
N PHE A 65 0.89 -9.72 5.80
CA PHE A 65 1.65 -9.01 6.82
C PHE A 65 1.01 -9.13 8.21
N MET A 66 -0.31 -9.01 8.33
CA MET A 66 -1.01 -9.22 9.59
C MET A 66 -0.81 -10.64 10.13
N THR A 67 -0.75 -11.63 9.23
CA THR A 67 -0.46 -13.01 9.58
C THR A 67 0.97 -13.18 10.07
N ALA A 68 1.94 -12.51 9.44
CA ALA A 68 3.32 -12.48 9.92
C ALA A 68 3.44 -11.83 11.31
N CYS A 69 2.71 -10.74 11.56
CA CYS A 69 2.62 -10.12 12.88
C CYS A 69 2.10 -11.11 13.93
N ARG A 70 1.03 -11.85 13.61
CA ARG A 70 0.49 -12.90 14.50
C ARG A 70 1.52 -14.00 14.78
N GLN A 71 2.22 -14.48 13.75
CA GLN A 71 3.28 -15.49 13.89
C GLN A 71 4.41 -14.98 14.80
N ALA A 72 4.85 -13.72 14.63
CA ALA A 72 5.87 -13.13 15.48
C ALA A 72 5.44 -13.04 16.96
N ILE A 73 4.18 -12.65 17.23
CA ILE A 73 3.62 -12.64 18.60
C ILE A 73 3.60 -14.05 19.21
N GLN A 74 3.24 -15.05 18.40
CA GLN A 74 3.16 -16.45 18.83
C GLN A 74 4.54 -17.15 18.88
N LYS A 75 5.64 -16.43 18.60
CA LYS A 75 7.00 -16.97 18.48
C LYS A 75 7.12 -18.09 17.43
N GLU A 76 6.27 -18.05 16.41
CA GLU A 76 6.33 -18.94 15.26
C GLU A 76 7.29 -18.41 14.19
N ARG A 77 7.78 -19.31 13.34
CA ARG A 77 8.65 -18.92 12.22
C ARG A 77 7.85 -18.19 11.15
N ILE A 78 8.25 -16.95 10.86
CA ILE A 78 7.71 -16.17 9.74
C ILE A 78 8.15 -16.82 8.42
N ARG A 79 7.18 -17.09 7.53
CA ARG A 79 7.43 -17.72 6.21
C ARG A 79 6.97 -16.81 5.07
N PRO A 80 7.65 -16.79 3.91
CA PRO A 80 7.21 -16.06 2.72
C PRO A 80 5.78 -16.37 2.27
N MET A 81 5.34 -17.60 2.53
CA MET A 81 4.01 -18.10 2.15
C MET A 81 2.86 -17.34 2.82
N VAL A 82 3.12 -16.51 3.84
CA VAL A 82 2.10 -15.67 4.50
C VAL A 82 1.32 -14.80 3.52
N TYR A 83 1.96 -14.33 2.44
CA TYR A 83 1.29 -13.55 1.40
C TYR A 83 0.26 -14.33 0.58
N LEU A 84 0.32 -15.66 0.59
CA LEU A 84 -0.59 -16.53 -0.14
C LEU A 84 -1.71 -17.11 0.74
N ILE A 85 -1.62 -16.95 2.07
CA ILE A 85 -2.57 -17.56 3.02
C ILE A 85 -4.01 -17.13 2.74
N ALA A 86 -4.22 -15.83 2.46
CA ALA A 86 -5.55 -15.31 2.16
C ALA A 86 -6.15 -15.93 0.87
N LEU A 87 -5.30 -16.24 -0.13
CA LEU A 87 -5.70 -16.93 -1.36
C LEU A 87 -5.89 -18.43 -1.16
N GLN A 88 -5.28 -19.02 -0.13
CA GLN A 88 -5.42 -20.44 0.20
C GLN A 88 -6.59 -20.73 1.14
N GLY A 89 -7.17 -19.70 1.76
CA GLY A 89 -8.30 -19.82 2.67
C GLY A 89 -9.57 -20.38 2.04
N THR A 90 -10.65 -20.40 2.81
CA THR A 90 -11.96 -20.90 2.37
C THR A 90 -12.49 -20.10 1.17
N PRO A 91 -13.37 -20.68 0.32
CA PRO A 91 -13.93 -19.97 -0.83
C PRO A 91 -14.56 -18.62 -0.48
N ILE A 92 -15.16 -18.50 0.71
CA ILE A 92 -15.75 -17.25 1.19
C ILE A 92 -14.69 -16.18 1.52
N VAL A 93 -13.55 -16.56 2.10
CA VAL A 93 -12.44 -15.64 2.36
C VAL A 93 -11.84 -15.17 1.04
N ARG A 94 -11.58 -16.09 0.10
CA ARG A 94 -11.06 -15.75 -1.23
C ARG A 94 -11.97 -14.77 -1.96
N LYS A 95 -13.29 -15.01 -1.95
CA LYS A 95 -14.27 -14.11 -2.54
C LYS A 95 -14.23 -12.72 -1.91
N ARG A 96 -14.18 -12.62 -0.58
CA ARG A 96 -14.12 -11.34 0.13
C ARG A 96 -12.83 -10.57 -0.14
N ILE A 97 -11.69 -11.26 -0.17
CA ILE A 97 -10.40 -10.66 -0.49
C ILE A 97 -10.37 -10.16 -1.93
N LEU A 98 -10.91 -10.93 -2.87
CA LEU A 98 -11.04 -10.49 -4.26
C LEU A 98 -11.97 -9.29 -4.39
N GLN A 99 -13.11 -9.29 -3.69
CA GLN A 99 -14.01 -8.14 -3.65
C GLN A 99 -13.32 -6.88 -3.10
N LEU A 100 -12.55 -7.01 -2.00
CA LEU A 100 -11.75 -5.90 -1.47
C LEU A 100 -10.70 -5.43 -2.46
N GLY A 101 -10.03 -6.35 -3.16
CA GLY A 101 -9.06 -6.03 -4.20
C GLY A 101 -9.69 -5.24 -5.35
N ILE A 102 -10.85 -5.68 -5.83
CA ILE A 102 -11.59 -5.00 -6.90
C ILE A 102 -12.05 -3.61 -6.45
N VAL A 103 -12.63 -3.49 -5.26
CA VAL A 103 -13.07 -2.18 -4.73
C VAL A 103 -11.90 -1.24 -4.57
N TYR A 104 -10.79 -1.71 -3.98
CA TYR A 104 -9.58 -0.92 -3.85
C TYR A 104 -9.04 -0.47 -5.21
N ALA A 105 -8.86 -1.41 -6.15
CA ALA A 105 -8.39 -1.08 -7.49
C ALA A 105 -9.30 -0.06 -8.20
N ALA A 106 -10.62 -0.25 -8.14
CA ALA A 106 -11.58 0.68 -8.73
C ALA A 106 -11.48 2.08 -8.11
N MET A 107 -11.33 2.18 -6.78
CA MET A 107 -11.15 3.47 -6.10
C MET A 107 -9.87 4.16 -6.54
N ILE A 108 -8.73 3.45 -6.50
CA ILE A 108 -7.43 4.00 -6.91
C ILE A 108 -7.49 4.47 -8.37
N LEU A 109 -8.01 3.65 -9.29
CA LEU A 109 -8.11 3.99 -10.70
C LEU A 109 -9.04 5.18 -10.94
N SER A 110 -10.18 5.24 -10.25
CA SER A 110 -11.10 6.37 -10.36
C SER A 110 -10.45 7.67 -9.88
N LEU A 111 -9.70 7.62 -8.78
CA LEU A 111 -8.99 8.78 -8.24
C LEU A 111 -7.83 9.20 -9.16
N SER A 112 -7.07 8.25 -9.69
CA SER A 112 -6.03 8.51 -10.70
C SER A 112 -6.60 9.12 -11.98
N PHE A 113 -7.77 8.65 -12.43
CA PHE A 113 -8.45 9.21 -13.60
C PHE A 113 -8.91 10.65 -13.34
N ILE A 114 -9.55 10.93 -12.20
CA ILE A 114 -9.95 12.29 -11.80
C ILE A 114 -8.73 13.21 -11.75
N LEU A 115 -7.63 12.76 -11.14
CA LEU A 115 -6.40 13.53 -11.06
C LEU A 115 -5.84 13.85 -12.45
N SER A 116 -5.87 12.89 -13.38
CA SER A 116 -5.43 13.10 -14.77
C SER A 116 -6.27 14.13 -15.54
N LEU A 117 -7.50 14.40 -15.12
CA LEU A 117 -8.35 15.45 -15.72
C LEU A 117 -8.09 16.83 -15.10
N LEU A 118 -7.54 16.88 -13.88
CA LEU A 118 -7.30 18.12 -13.13
C LEU A 118 -5.85 18.61 -13.25
N VAL A 119 -4.92 17.73 -13.62
CA VAL A 119 -3.48 18.00 -13.67
C VAL A 119 -2.99 17.99 -15.11
N ASP A 120 -2.52 19.15 -15.57
CA ASP A 120 -1.85 19.27 -16.87
C ASP A 120 -0.39 18.81 -16.77
N PHE A 121 -0.13 17.57 -17.16
CA PHE A 121 1.23 16.99 -17.12
C PHE A 121 2.27 17.79 -17.94
N GLU A 122 1.86 18.55 -18.95
CA GLU A 122 2.75 19.41 -19.75
C GLU A 122 3.39 20.55 -18.93
N VAL A 123 2.73 21.01 -17.87
CA VAL A 123 3.23 22.08 -16.99
C VAL A 123 4.25 21.53 -15.97
N ILE A 124 4.17 20.23 -15.65
CA ILE A 124 5.04 19.54 -14.68
C ILE A 124 6.26 18.93 -15.36
N LEU A 125 6.13 18.52 -16.63
CA LEU A 125 7.20 17.92 -17.41
C LEU A 125 8.55 18.67 -17.31
N PRO A 126 8.58 20.02 -17.42
CA PRO A 126 9.82 20.81 -17.33
C PRO A 126 10.51 20.76 -15.96
N LEU A 127 9.78 20.45 -14.89
CA LEU A 127 10.35 20.27 -13.54
C LEU A 127 11.03 18.90 -13.40
N LEU A 128 10.44 17.86 -14.00
CA LEU A 128 10.98 16.51 -14.00
C LEU A 128 12.21 16.37 -14.91
N THR A 129 12.30 17.22 -15.94
CA THR A 129 13.46 17.30 -16.85
C THR A 129 14.53 18.31 -16.40
N GLY A 130 14.29 19.05 -15.32
CA GLY A 130 15.31 19.89 -14.65
C GLY A 130 15.59 21.26 -15.29
N ASP A 131 14.83 21.68 -16.29
CA ASP A 131 15.23 22.77 -17.20
C ASP A 131 14.47 24.10 -17.05
N LYS A 132 13.62 24.32 -16.01
CA LYS A 132 12.87 25.59 -15.86
C LYS A 132 12.66 26.11 -14.42
N PRO A 133 12.54 27.45 -14.25
CA PRO A 133 12.30 28.09 -12.95
C PRO A 133 10.91 27.75 -12.38
N ILE A 134 10.82 27.65 -11.05
CA ILE A 134 9.58 27.35 -10.32
C ILE A 134 8.64 28.55 -10.43
N THR A 135 7.57 28.42 -11.24
CA THR A 135 6.52 29.45 -11.38
C THR A 135 5.35 29.20 -10.39
N PRO A 136 4.50 30.20 -10.11
CA PRO A 136 3.33 30.03 -9.24
C PRO A 136 2.35 28.92 -9.69
N GLU A 137 2.23 28.68 -11.00
CA GLU A 137 1.36 27.66 -11.58
C GLU A 137 1.86 26.25 -11.26
N VAL A 138 3.18 26.05 -11.32
CA VAL A 138 3.86 24.82 -10.89
C VAL A 138 3.56 24.50 -9.43
N ILE A 139 3.66 25.52 -8.57
CA ILE A 139 3.43 25.36 -7.13
C ILE A 139 1.97 24.92 -6.86
N ASN A 140 1.00 25.51 -7.57
CA ASN A 140 -0.41 25.12 -7.45
C ASN A 140 -0.64 23.66 -7.87
N GLN A 141 -0.05 23.22 -8.98
CA GLN A 141 -0.17 21.82 -9.40
C GLN A 141 0.51 20.83 -8.45
N ILE A 142 1.63 21.19 -7.84
CA ILE A 142 2.24 20.39 -6.77
C ILE A 142 1.28 20.27 -5.59
N TYR A 143 0.63 21.35 -5.17
CA TYR A 143 -0.36 21.30 -4.10
C TYR A 143 -1.55 20.41 -4.45
N LEU A 144 -2.05 20.47 -5.70
CA LEU A 144 -3.11 19.58 -6.16
C LEU A 144 -2.67 18.11 -6.12
N ILE A 145 -1.47 17.78 -6.63
CA ILE A 145 -0.92 16.42 -6.58
C ILE A 145 -0.75 15.94 -5.13
N LEU A 146 -0.21 16.79 -4.24
CA LEU A 146 -0.05 16.43 -2.83
C LEU A 146 -1.40 16.27 -2.12
N PHE A 147 -2.37 17.13 -2.40
CA PHE A 147 -3.69 17.07 -1.79
C PHE A 147 -4.44 15.78 -2.19
N TYR A 148 -4.50 15.49 -3.48
CA TYR A 148 -5.12 14.25 -3.98
C TYR A 148 -4.26 13.01 -3.69
N GLY A 149 -2.93 13.16 -3.63
CA GLY A 149 -2.00 12.11 -3.21
C GLY A 149 -2.17 11.72 -1.75
N CYS A 150 -2.50 12.67 -0.87
CA CYS A 150 -2.86 12.38 0.53
C CYS A 150 -4.22 11.67 0.69
N LEU A 151 -5.07 11.67 -0.35
CA LEU A 151 -6.34 10.95 -0.36
C LEU A 151 -6.21 9.49 -0.85
N LEU A 152 -5.06 9.12 -1.44
CA LEU A 152 -4.69 7.75 -1.85
C LEU A 152 -4.08 6.98 -0.66
#